data_AF-A0A9D2AQ76-F1
#
_entry.id   AF-A0A9D2AQ76-F1
#
_cell.length_a   1.000
_cell.length_b   1.000
_cell.length_c   1.000
_cell.angle_alpha   90.00
_cell.angle_beta   90.00
_cell.angle_gamma   90.00
#
_symmetry.space_group_name_H-M   'P 1'
#
loop_
_entity.id
_entity.type
_entity.pdbx_description
1 polymer ?
#
loop_
_entity_poly.entity_id
_entity_poly.type
_entity_poly.pdbx_seq_one_letter_code
_entity_poly.pdbx_strand_id
1 'polypeptide(L)'
;MKHNFSLLCAATCALSFFSMNDAQALKVHTIGDSTMANYEEGTTDKRGWGQMFNQFFMGDIEVNNRAKSGASSKSFYNEAPYWTTVKQQIEAGDYVFIQFAHNDEKNDGVDGDELQAQYPDSVVADTRGTSPFGTYKEYLRKYVDETRALDATPVLVTPIVRKYFGSDGKITQKGRHNLSTDGSHDLDYVLAMKEVAVEKEVLLIDHTEMTAQLVEAYGVEEATAQLYCADDNTHTSATGAMLFARLVAQDMVRQGILAEYVNAEASIIVNPSAIDFGRGYPNAVKTYECTVMGMDLVPAEGNITISATEPFTVSADGVAFQSSIDIPYTDGALALTRFVVKGVGSEAGILEGVLTVTNGNVENSVPMTLEVVDLTDGEPFSVFWDLSKTSDYVAEGPVTPVAESWSKMYAKSYASPGSDVVWPEESGIEAGYKTQRNCIEGDVWPAGEIDAVSDRYIQFGVTANPGSEMTVDTIGIYIGGSGGSGMIWRVEYSIEENFANQMVISENLKNAKNTMYAIEAVPMVKVPAGKTLLLRIYPWYNGEATGKTICLSNLYIGGVVSATGAVETPRRENNLRYEGTTLRGEAGVALTVYNLAGACVAYGVGDLDLHALPQGVYVARSGENTLKIVR
;
A
#
# COMPACT_ATOMS: atom_id res chain seq x y z
N MET A 1 0.24 -63.79 53.29
CA MET A 1 0.67 -62.55 53.96
C MET A 1 0.57 -61.42 52.93
N LYS A 2 -0.39 -60.50 53.12
CA LYS A 2 -0.17 -59.04 53.28
C LYS A 2 0.28 -58.36 51.96
N HIS A 3 -0.40 -57.39 51.33
CA HIS A 3 -1.45 -56.43 51.67
C HIS A 3 -2.18 -55.97 50.37
N ASN A 4 -3.44 -55.53 50.55
CA ASN A 4 -4.32 -54.86 49.58
C ASN A 4 -3.75 -53.53 49.06
N PHE A 5 -4.17 -53.07 47.87
CA PHE A 5 -5.02 -51.86 47.75
C PHE A 5 -5.58 -51.70 46.32
N SER A 6 -6.89 -51.44 46.28
CA SER A 6 -7.69 -51.04 45.12
C SER A 6 -7.22 -49.69 44.58
N LEU A 7 -7.07 -49.57 43.24
CA LEU A 7 -6.99 -48.25 42.58
C LEU A 7 -8.09 -48.10 41.53
N LEU A 8 -8.72 -46.94 41.65
CA LEU A 8 -9.86 -46.38 40.95
C LEU A 8 -9.50 -46.10 39.47
N CYS A 9 -10.30 -46.58 38.52
CA CYS A 9 -10.22 -46.17 37.11
C CYS A 9 -10.75 -44.74 36.96
N ALA A 10 -9.87 -43.76 36.80
CA ALA A 10 -10.21 -42.45 36.24
C ALA A 10 -9.83 -42.45 34.75
N ALA A 11 -10.83 -42.50 33.87
CA ALA A 11 -10.65 -42.28 32.44
C ALA A 11 -10.44 -40.78 32.21
N THR A 12 -9.21 -40.37 31.94
CA THR A 12 -8.89 -39.02 31.44
C THR A 12 -8.87 -39.11 29.91
N CYS A 13 -9.95 -38.67 29.27
CA CYS A 13 -9.92 -38.33 27.85
C CYS A 13 -8.99 -37.13 27.67
N ALA A 14 -7.78 -37.37 27.16
CA ALA A 14 -6.96 -36.30 26.61
C ALA A 14 -7.64 -35.80 25.32
N LEU A 15 -8.36 -34.69 25.42
CA LEU A 15 -8.71 -33.85 24.28
C LEU A 15 -7.40 -33.25 23.76
N SER A 16 -6.85 -33.85 22.71
CA SER A 16 -5.83 -33.22 21.88
C SER A 16 -6.46 -32.01 21.22
N PHE A 17 -6.27 -30.83 21.82
CA PHE A 17 -6.40 -29.58 21.10
C PHE A 17 -5.34 -29.59 20.00
N PHE A 18 -5.75 -29.96 18.79
CA PHE A 18 -5.07 -29.49 17.60
C PHE A 18 -5.32 -27.99 17.56
N SER A 19 -4.39 -27.22 18.13
CA SER A 19 -4.22 -25.83 17.71
C SER A 19 -3.87 -25.92 16.23
N MET A 20 -4.82 -25.59 15.36
CA MET A 20 -4.47 -25.05 14.05
C MET A 20 -3.71 -23.77 14.38
N ASN A 21 -2.37 -23.84 14.35
CA ASN A 21 -1.59 -22.62 14.22
C ASN A 21 -2.00 -22.04 12.88
N ASP A 22 -2.82 -20.99 12.90
CA ASP A 22 -2.77 -20.00 11.83
C ASP A 22 -1.31 -19.53 11.81
N ALA A 23 -0.56 -20.03 10.84
CA ALA A 23 0.82 -19.59 10.64
C ALA A 23 0.74 -18.12 10.23
N GLN A 24 1.06 -17.23 11.17
CA GLN A 24 1.18 -15.81 10.92
C GLN A 24 2.18 -15.58 9.78
N ALA A 25 1.80 -14.77 8.78
CA ALA A 25 2.68 -14.42 7.68
C ALA A 25 3.97 -13.78 8.22
N LEU A 26 5.13 -14.29 7.78
CA LEU A 26 6.43 -13.84 8.27
C LEU A 26 6.81 -12.52 7.58
N LYS A 27 7.16 -11.48 8.36
CA LYS A 27 7.47 -10.17 7.78
C LYS A 27 8.97 -9.92 7.69
N VAL A 28 9.36 -9.28 6.58
CA VAL A 28 10.69 -8.75 6.36
C VAL A 28 10.60 -7.23 6.34
N HIS A 29 11.06 -6.60 7.42
CA HIS A 29 11.13 -5.14 7.54
C HIS A 29 12.47 -4.65 7.01
N THR A 30 12.47 -3.57 6.24
CA THR A 30 13.72 -2.93 5.79
C THR A 30 13.78 -1.48 6.27
N ILE A 31 14.86 -1.10 6.96
CA ILE A 31 15.11 0.27 7.45
C ILE A 31 16.43 0.83 6.92
N GLY A 32 16.39 2.05 6.38
CA GLY A 32 17.55 2.63 5.72
C GLY A 32 17.30 3.97 5.07
N ASP A 33 18.14 4.32 4.10
CA ASP A 33 18.16 5.64 3.45
C ASP A 33 17.50 5.66 2.05
N SER A 34 17.77 6.71 1.27
CA SER A 34 17.22 6.90 -0.09
C SER A 34 17.58 5.77 -1.06
N THR A 35 18.67 5.06 -0.83
CA THR A 35 19.08 3.94 -1.69
C THR A 35 18.26 2.67 -1.48
N MET A 36 17.44 2.63 -0.43
CA MET A 36 16.55 1.51 -0.12
C MET A 36 15.05 1.90 -0.16
N ALA A 37 14.74 3.18 -0.05
CA ALA A 37 13.37 3.72 0.03
C ALA A 37 12.49 3.45 -1.20
N ASN A 38 11.17 3.46 -0.98
CA ASN A 38 10.17 3.45 -2.04
C ASN A 38 10.07 4.83 -2.73
N TYR A 39 9.87 4.81 -4.04
CA TYR A 39 9.63 5.99 -4.88
C TYR A 39 8.39 5.82 -5.74
N GLU A 40 7.64 6.91 -5.92
CA GLU A 40 6.47 6.93 -6.80
C GLU A 40 6.87 6.87 -8.26
N GLU A 41 6.39 5.83 -8.93
CA GLU A 41 6.85 5.39 -10.24
C GLU A 41 6.66 6.40 -11.40
N GLY A 42 5.70 7.32 -11.23
CA GLY A 42 5.38 8.38 -12.20
C GLY A 42 6.04 9.73 -11.92
N THR A 43 6.80 9.87 -10.83
CA THR A 43 7.39 11.16 -10.42
C THR A 43 8.91 11.22 -10.57
N THR A 44 9.58 10.06 -10.55
CA THR A 44 11.03 9.98 -10.61
C THR A 44 11.50 8.61 -11.10
N ASP A 45 12.68 8.57 -11.73
CA ASP A 45 13.34 7.34 -12.17
C ASP A 45 14.10 6.63 -11.03
N LYS A 46 14.21 7.27 -9.86
CA LYS A 46 14.88 6.70 -8.69
C LYS A 46 14.12 5.50 -8.17
N ARG A 47 14.82 4.42 -7.87
CA ARG A 47 14.29 3.26 -7.15
C ARG A 47 15.28 2.87 -6.07
N GLY A 48 14.81 2.64 -4.86
CA GLY A 48 15.62 2.00 -3.82
C GLY A 48 15.61 0.49 -4.01
N TRP A 49 16.69 -0.21 -3.65
CA TRP A 49 16.74 -1.66 -3.79
C TRP A 49 15.68 -2.35 -2.91
N GLY A 50 15.34 -1.78 -1.75
CA GLY A 50 14.28 -2.27 -0.87
C GLY A 50 12.90 -2.28 -1.53
N GLN A 51 12.62 -1.32 -2.42
CA GLN A 51 11.39 -1.29 -3.24
C GLN A 51 11.31 -2.47 -4.19
N MET A 52 12.47 -2.93 -4.64
CA MET A 52 12.65 -4.04 -5.57
C MET A 52 12.86 -5.37 -4.82
N PHE A 53 12.72 -5.42 -3.50
CA PHE A 53 13.13 -6.61 -2.75
C PHE A 53 12.04 -7.70 -2.73
N ASN A 54 10.76 -7.30 -2.68
CA ASN A 54 9.62 -8.21 -2.57
C ASN A 54 9.55 -9.28 -3.67
N GLN A 55 9.98 -8.95 -4.88
CA GLN A 55 9.90 -9.85 -6.03
C GLN A 55 10.83 -11.06 -5.99
N PHE A 56 11.77 -11.11 -5.03
CA PHE A 56 12.63 -12.27 -4.82
C PHE A 56 12.07 -13.23 -3.77
N PHE A 57 10.95 -12.90 -3.11
CA PHE A 57 10.33 -13.76 -2.12
C PHE A 57 9.24 -14.65 -2.74
N MET A 58 9.08 -15.83 -2.17
CA MET A 58 8.05 -16.82 -2.47
C MET A 58 7.32 -17.20 -1.19
N GLY A 59 6.06 -17.66 -1.32
CA GLY A 59 5.23 -18.03 -0.17
C GLY A 59 4.69 -16.81 0.59
N ASP A 60 4.27 -17.03 1.84
CA ASP A 60 3.60 -16.02 2.67
C ASP A 60 4.61 -15.11 3.39
N ILE A 61 5.40 -14.34 2.61
CA ILE A 61 6.29 -13.29 3.11
C ILE A 61 5.73 -11.91 2.76
N GLU A 62 5.64 -11.03 3.74
CA GLU A 62 5.34 -9.61 3.54
C GLU A 62 6.62 -8.77 3.69
N VAL A 63 6.99 -8.01 2.65
CA VAL A 63 8.11 -7.06 2.73
C VAL A 63 7.60 -5.67 3.12
N ASN A 64 7.88 -5.25 4.35
CA ASN A 64 7.55 -3.93 4.88
C ASN A 64 8.76 -2.97 4.71
N ASN A 65 8.89 -2.34 3.54
CA ASN A 65 9.96 -1.38 3.29
C ASN A 65 9.67 -0.02 3.93
N ARG A 66 10.43 0.30 4.99
CA ARG A 66 10.30 1.53 5.78
C ARG A 66 11.53 2.43 5.66
N ALA A 67 12.39 2.23 4.67
CA ALA A 67 13.51 3.12 4.40
C ALA A 67 13.05 4.53 4.02
N LYS A 68 13.86 5.54 4.41
CA LYS A 68 13.54 6.95 4.27
C LYS A 68 14.62 7.70 3.52
N SER A 69 14.22 8.40 2.45
CA SER A 69 15.10 9.32 1.75
C SER A 69 15.73 10.37 2.70
N GLY A 70 17.05 10.50 2.61
CA GLY A 70 17.82 11.47 3.39
C GLY A 70 18.07 11.09 4.86
N ALA A 71 17.66 9.90 5.32
CA ALA A 71 17.96 9.42 6.68
C ALA A 71 19.44 9.05 6.87
N SER A 72 19.99 9.40 8.03
CA SER A 72 21.18 8.75 8.60
C SER A 72 20.77 7.72 9.67
N SER A 73 21.70 6.89 10.13
CA SER A 73 21.45 5.94 11.24
C SER A 73 20.88 6.64 12.48
N LYS A 74 21.42 7.83 12.80
CA LYS A 74 20.97 8.70 13.89
C LYS A 74 19.61 9.35 13.62
N SER A 75 19.41 9.94 12.44
CA SER A 75 18.18 10.69 12.18
C SER A 75 16.96 9.77 12.09
N PHE A 76 17.10 8.59 11.47
CA PHE A 76 16.03 7.59 11.41
C PHE A 76 15.60 7.10 12.80
N TYR A 77 16.54 7.04 13.75
CA TYR A 77 16.22 6.61 15.10
C TYR A 77 15.43 7.69 15.86
N ASN A 78 15.89 8.93 15.78
CA ASN A 78 15.40 10.04 16.60
C ASN A 78 14.10 10.66 16.08
N GLU A 79 13.89 10.62 14.77
CA GLU A 79 12.66 11.09 14.18
C GLU A 79 11.54 10.10 14.53
N ALA A 80 10.64 10.52 15.44
CA ALA A 80 9.51 9.73 15.91
C ALA A 80 8.68 9.02 14.80
N PRO A 81 8.51 9.63 13.61
CA PRO A 81 8.05 8.96 12.40
C PRO A 81 8.65 7.59 12.05
N TYR A 82 9.90 7.31 12.38
CA TYR A 82 10.61 6.16 11.82
C TYR A 82 10.79 5.06 12.84
N TRP A 83 11.98 4.88 13.42
CA TRP A 83 12.25 3.71 14.27
C TRP A 83 11.21 3.51 15.38
N THR A 84 10.81 4.60 16.04
CA THR A 84 9.81 4.56 17.12
C THR A 84 8.45 4.01 16.67
N THR A 85 8.07 4.23 15.42
CA THR A 85 6.82 3.73 14.83
C THR A 85 7.00 2.35 14.20
N VAL A 86 8.05 2.16 13.38
CA VAL A 86 8.34 0.89 12.70
C VAL A 86 8.45 -0.25 13.69
N LYS A 87 9.12 -0.05 14.83
CA LYS A 87 9.32 -1.10 15.83
C LYS A 87 8.04 -1.62 16.48
N GLN A 88 6.95 -0.86 16.42
CA GLN A 88 5.64 -1.30 16.95
C GLN A 88 4.95 -2.30 16.02
N GLN A 89 5.41 -2.41 14.77
CA GLN A 89 4.87 -3.32 13.76
C GLN A 89 5.67 -4.63 13.63
N ILE A 90 6.78 -4.73 14.37
CA ILE A 90 7.67 -5.90 14.34
C ILE A 90 7.15 -6.93 15.34
N GLU A 91 7.01 -8.16 14.86
CA GLU A 91 6.48 -9.28 15.63
C GLU A 91 7.56 -10.36 15.82
N ALA A 92 7.34 -11.25 16.80
CA ALA A 92 8.29 -12.32 17.08
C ALA A 92 8.46 -13.23 15.86
N GLY A 93 9.71 -13.50 15.49
CA GLY A 93 10.07 -14.27 14.29
C GLY A 93 10.38 -13.44 13.05
N ASP A 94 9.97 -12.17 13.00
CA ASP A 94 10.24 -11.27 11.86
C ASP A 94 11.74 -11.03 11.63
N TYR A 95 12.08 -10.51 10.45
CA TYR A 95 13.44 -10.08 10.10
C TYR A 95 13.49 -8.56 9.91
N VAL A 96 14.59 -7.94 10.34
CA VAL A 96 14.83 -6.50 10.15
C VAL A 96 16.17 -6.29 9.46
N PHE A 97 16.13 -5.87 8.20
CA PHE A 97 17.30 -5.54 7.39
C PHE A 97 17.64 -4.06 7.57
N ILE A 98 18.87 -3.77 8.02
CA ILE A 98 19.31 -2.45 8.47
C ILE A 98 20.45 -1.96 7.56
N GLN A 99 20.20 -0.92 6.75
CA GLN A 99 21.20 -0.35 5.84
C GLN A 99 21.27 1.19 5.94
N PHE A 100 22.38 1.71 6.48
CA PHE A 100 22.66 3.15 6.56
C PHE A 100 24.13 3.42 6.23
N ALA A 101 24.43 4.62 5.73
CA ALA A 101 25.74 5.29 5.76
C ALA A 101 25.72 6.57 4.91
N HIS A 102 24.92 6.62 3.84
CA HIS A 102 25.04 7.68 2.82
C HIS A 102 24.85 9.09 3.37
N ASN A 103 24.00 9.26 4.38
CA ASN A 103 23.78 10.53 5.06
C ASN A 103 24.54 10.64 6.39
N ASP A 104 25.05 9.53 6.91
CA ASP A 104 25.99 9.48 8.03
C ASP A 104 27.34 10.10 7.62
N GLU A 105 27.74 9.93 6.36
CA GLU A 105 28.95 10.54 5.75
C GLU A 105 28.94 12.07 5.65
N LYS A 106 27.81 12.73 5.94
CA LYS A 106 27.72 14.19 5.84
C LYS A 106 28.74 14.86 6.76
N ASN A 107 29.18 16.05 6.35
CA ASN A 107 30.26 16.78 7.02
C ASN A 107 31.56 15.98 7.12
N ASP A 108 31.84 15.16 6.09
CA ASP A 108 33.04 14.31 6.00
C ASP A 108 33.21 13.37 7.22
N GLY A 109 32.09 12.89 7.77
CA GLY A 109 32.05 11.99 8.93
C GLY A 109 32.25 12.66 10.29
N VAL A 110 32.20 14.00 10.34
CA VAL A 110 32.08 14.72 11.60
C VAL A 110 30.65 14.57 12.13
N ASP A 111 30.52 14.23 13.42
CA ASP A 111 29.20 14.12 14.03
C ASP A 111 28.47 15.46 14.02
N GLY A 112 27.22 15.47 13.55
CA GLY A 112 26.43 16.69 13.43
C GLY A 112 26.13 17.39 14.76
N ASP A 113 26.07 16.64 15.87
CA ASP A 113 25.85 17.23 17.20
C ASP A 113 27.14 17.88 17.71
N GLU A 114 28.30 17.25 17.46
CA GLU A 114 29.61 17.83 17.73
C GLU A 114 29.83 19.10 16.89
N LEU A 115 29.46 19.05 15.61
CA LEU A 115 29.56 20.19 14.70
C LEU A 115 28.66 21.35 15.15
N GLN A 116 27.42 21.07 15.57
CA GLN A 116 26.51 22.09 16.10
C GLN A 116 27.02 22.67 17.43
N ALA A 117 27.63 21.84 18.29
CA ALA A 117 28.24 22.30 19.53
C ALA A 117 29.48 23.18 19.29
N GLN A 118 30.23 22.93 18.20
CA GLN A 118 31.38 23.75 17.80
C GLN A 118 30.96 25.14 17.30
N TYR A 119 29.77 25.25 16.69
CA TYR A 119 29.22 26.48 16.14
C TYR A 119 27.84 26.83 16.73
N PRO A 120 27.73 27.11 18.05
CA PRO A 120 26.44 27.22 18.74
C PRO A 120 25.57 28.39 18.26
N ASP A 121 26.20 29.44 17.73
CA ASP A 121 25.51 30.63 17.22
C ASP A 121 25.19 30.54 15.71
N SER A 122 25.54 29.43 15.04
CA SER A 122 25.27 29.20 13.63
C SER A 122 24.25 28.07 13.44
N VAL A 123 23.34 28.23 12.48
CA VAL A 123 22.52 27.12 12.00
C VAL A 123 23.43 26.22 11.18
N VAL A 124 23.81 25.06 11.73
CA VAL A 124 24.46 24.02 10.94
C VAL A 124 23.41 23.45 9.98
N ALA A 125 23.63 23.66 8.68
CA ALA A 125 22.62 23.36 7.65
C ALA A 125 22.30 21.85 7.52
N ASP A 126 23.22 20.98 7.94
CA ASP A 126 23.05 19.53 7.88
C ASP A 126 23.70 18.85 9.09
N THR A 127 22.89 18.37 10.04
CA THR A 127 23.34 17.71 11.28
C THR A 127 23.25 16.18 11.21
N ARG A 128 23.04 15.61 10.01
CA ARG A 128 22.86 14.16 9.84
C ARG A 128 24.15 13.35 9.97
N GLY A 129 25.30 14.01 9.84
CA GLY A 129 26.62 13.40 9.94
C GLY A 129 26.80 12.66 11.27
N THR A 130 27.53 11.56 11.24
CA THR A 130 27.89 10.77 12.44
C THR A 130 29.35 10.36 12.36
N SER A 131 30.01 10.10 13.48
CA SER A 131 31.35 9.48 13.43
C SER A 131 31.25 7.97 13.19
N PRO A 132 32.04 7.36 12.27
CA PRO A 132 31.93 5.93 11.92
C PRO A 132 32.08 5.00 13.11
N PHE A 133 33.14 5.16 13.90
CA PHE A 133 33.42 4.28 15.06
C PHE A 133 32.77 4.74 16.36
N GLY A 134 32.08 5.89 16.36
CA GLY A 134 31.35 6.44 17.49
C GLY A 134 29.84 6.31 17.28
N THR A 135 29.21 7.43 16.93
CA THR A 135 27.76 7.56 16.85
C THR A 135 27.11 6.57 15.88
N TYR A 136 27.73 6.31 14.72
CA TYR A 136 27.20 5.34 13.77
C TYR A 136 27.09 3.93 14.38
N LYS A 137 28.17 3.43 15.01
CA LYS A 137 28.15 2.14 15.74
C LYS A 137 27.13 2.15 16.87
N GLU A 138 26.98 3.26 17.59
CA GLU A 138 25.99 3.39 18.67
C GLU A 138 24.57 3.12 18.14
N TYR A 139 24.16 3.79 17.07
CA TYR A 139 22.81 3.60 16.53
C TYR A 139 22.61 2.23 15.90
N LEU A 140 23.62 1.67 15.21
CA LEU A 140 23.55 0.28 14.72
C LEU A 140 23.32 -0.72 15.86
N ARG A 141 24.02 -0.56 17.00
CA ARG A 141 23.79 -1.42 18.18
C ARG A 141 22.37 -1.27 18.72
N LYS A 142 21.83 -0.05 18.78
CA LYS A 142 20.44 0.18 19.25
C LYS A 142 19.43 -0.56 18.39
N TYR A 143 19.52 -0.47 17.06
CA TYR A 143 18.63 -1.20 16.16
C TYR A 143 18.70 -2.72 16.37
N VAL A 144 19.91 -3.25 16.50
CA VAL A 144 20.12 -4.69 16.75
C VAL A 144 19.53 -5.12 18.10
N ASP A 145 19.81 -4.37 19.16
CA ASP A 145 19.37 -4.70 20.52
C ASP A 145 17.85 -4.60 20.65
N GLU A 146 17.23 -3.55 20.09
CA GLU A 146 15.78 -3.37 20.13
C GLU A 146 15.03 -4.34 19.22
N THR A 147 15.59 -4.72 18.07
CA THR A 147 15.01 -5.78 17.22
C THR A 147 14.96 -7.11 17.96
N ARG A 148 16.07 -7.48 18.63
CA ARG A 148 16.13 -8.72 19.44
C ARG A 148 15.20 -8.68 20.63
N ALA A 149 14.99 -7.52 21.24
CA ALA A 149 14.05 -7.37 22.34
C ALA A 149 12.59 -7.65 21.94
N LEU A 150 12.28 -7.69 20.64
CA LEU A 150 10.98 -8.05 20.07
C LEU A 150 10.94 -9.50 19.56
N ASP A 151 11.93 -10.33 19.90
CA ASP A 151 12.11 -11.70 19.40
C ASP A 151 12.20 -11.79 17.85
N ALA A 152 12.64 -10.70 17.21
CA ALA A 152 12.91 -10.62 15.77
C ALA A 152 14.41 -10.75 15.47
N THR A 153 14.74 -11.07 14.22
CA THR A 153 16.11 -11.31 13.75
C THR A 153 16.67 -10.09 13.02
N PRO A 154 17.65 -9.36 13.59
CA PRO A 154 18.31 -8.28 12.87
C PRO A 154 19.30 -8.83 11.84
N VAL A 155 19.40 -8.15 10.70
CA VAL A 155 20.40 -8.38 9.65
C VAL A 155 21.02 -7.05 9.27
N LEU A 156 22.32 -6.90 9.48
CA LEU A 156 23.05 -5.73 9.01
C LEU A 156 23.36 -5.87 7.52
N VAL A 157 23.16 -4.80 6.76
CA VAL A 157 23.45 -4.76 5.32
C VAL A 157 24.36 -3.56 5.09
N THR A 158 25.57 -3.78 4.57
CA THR A 158 26.48 -2.65 4.28
C THR A 158 25.89 -1.77 3.17
N PRO A 159 26.16 -0.46 3.12
CA PRO A 159 25.57 0.43 2.10
C PRO A 159 25.97 0.03 0.66
N ILE A 160 25.09 0.26 -0.32
CA ILE A 160 25.43 0.12 -1.74
C ILE A 160 26.50 1.14 -2.15
N VAL A 161 27.38 0.80 -3.10
CA VAL A 161 28.42 1.75 -3.54
C VAL A 161 27.85 3.01 -4.21
N ARG A 162 28.57 4.13 -4.03
CA ARG A 162 28.49 5.27 -4.95
C ARG A 162 29.38 4.98 -6.15
N LYS A 163 28.94 5.31 -7.37
CA LYS A 163 29.71 5.08 -8.62
C LYS A 163 30.89 6.06 -8.82
N TYR A 164 31.67 6.29 -7.78
CA TYR A 164 32.90 7.08 -7.84
C TYR A 164 34.03 6.22 -8.37
N PHE A 165 34.21 6.23 -9.70
CA PHE A 165 35.28 5.51 -10.37
C PHE A 165 36.62 6.25 -10.28
N GLY A 166 37.68 5.49 -9.97
CA GLY A 166 39.07 5.91 -10.10
C GLY A 166 39.55 5.83 -11.55
N SER A 167 40.77 6.30 -11.80
CA SER A 167 41.38 6.23 -13.14
C SER A 167 41.67 4.81 -13.63
N ASP A 168 41.64 3.83 -12.73
CA ASP A 168 41.79 2.40 -12.98
C ASP A 168 40.46 1.70 -13.31
N GLY A 169 39.35 2.44 -13.36
CA GLY A 169 38.01 1.90 -13.60
C GLY A 169 37.43 1.16 -12.39
N LYS A 170 38.02 1.31 -11.20
CA LYS A 170 37.55 0.69 -9.94
C LYS A 170 36.80 1.69 -9.07
N ILE A 171 35.91 1.20 -8.20
CA ILE A 171 35.24 2.08 -7.23
C ILE A 171 36.26 2.53 -6.19
N THR A 172 36.42 3.84 -6.07
CA THR A 172 37.31 4.49 -5.09
C THR A 172 36.92 4.13 -3.65
N GLN A 173 37.87 4.24 -2.71
CA GLN A 173 37.59 4.06 -1.28
C GLN A 173 36.40 4.91 -0.80
N LYS A 174 36.31 6.17 -1.25
CA LYS A 174 35.16 7.05 -0.97
C LYS A 174 33.85 6.50 -1.53
N GLY A 175 33.87 5.91 -2.73
CA GLY A 175 32.70 5.24 -3.30
C GLY A 175 32.27 3.98 -2.54
N ARG A 176 33.20 3.40 -1.76
CA ARG A 176 32.99 2.27 -0.86
C ARG A 176 32.82 2.69 0.61
N HIS A 177 32.48 3.96 0.85
CA HIS A 177 32.18 4.54 2.18
C HIS A 177 33.35 4.55 3.17
N ASN A 178 34.58 4.61 2.66
CA ASN A 178 35.75 5.02 3.43
C ASN A 178 36.16 6.44 3.01
N LEU A 179 35.93 7.41 3.91
CA LEU A 179 36.20 8.82 3.64
C LEU A 179 37.66 9.23 3.88
N SER A 180 38.49 8.33 4.42
CA SER A 180 39.90 8.59 4.67
C SER A 180 40.64 8.93 3.37
N THR A 181 41.47 9.98 3.41
CA THR A 181 42.25 10.44 2.24
C THR A 181 43.68 9.90 2.22
N ASP A 182 44.12 9.31 3.33
CA ASP A 182 45.46 8.75 3.54
C ASP A 182 45.50 7.21 3.38
N GLY A 183 44.37 6.60 3.00
CA GLY A 183 44.23 5.16 2.88
C GLY A 183 44.07 4.41 4.21
N SER A 184 43.93 5.13 5.34
CA SER A 184 43.54 4.54 6.62
C SER A 184 42.08 4.05 6.60
N HIS A 185 41.65 3.47 7.72
CA HIS A 185 40.25 3.09 7.93
C HIS A 185 39.57 3.92 9.04
N ASP A 186 40.15 5.05 9.43
CA ASP A 186 39.64 5.89 10.52
C ASP A 186 38.27 6.49 10.22
N LEU A 187 37.91 6.61 8.94
CA LEU A 187 36.60 7.07 8.48
C LEU A 187 35.87 6.03 7.60
N ASP A 188 36.01 4.75 7.94
CA ASP A 188 35.40 3.62 7.22
C ASP A 188 34.08 3.14 7.86
N TYR A 189 32.95 3.51 7.25
CA TYR A 189 31.62 3.11 7.72
C TYR A 189 31.34 1.61 7.54
N VAL A 190 31.89 1.01 6.49
CA VAL A 190 31.68 -0.42 6.20
C VAL A 190 32.42 -1.26 7.24
N LEU A 191 33.65 -0.88 7.57
CA LEU A 191 34.40 -1.50 8.65
C LEU A 191 33.67 -1.32 10.00
N ALA A 192 33.20 -0.11 10.31
CA ALA A 192 32.47 0.15 11.53
C ALA A 192 31.21 -0.74 11.68
N MET A 193 30.42 -0.92 10.60
CA MET A 193 29.29 -1.84 10.60
C MET A 193 29.71 -3.30 10.79
N LYS A 194 30.77 -3.74 10.08
CA LYS A 194 31.33 -5.09 10.22
C LYS A 194 31.79 -5.39 11.65
N GLU A 195 32.39 -4.40 12.33
CA GLU A 195 32.75 -4.54 13.73
C GLU A 195 31.53 -4.68 14.64
N VAL A 196 30.43 -3.94 14.39
CA VAL A 196 29.17 -4.14 15.13
C VAL A 196 28.60 -5.54 14.85
N ALA A 197 28.70 -6.02 13.61
CA ALA A 197 28.24 -7.35 13.24
C ALA A 197 28.94 -8.46 14.06
N VAL A 198 30.27 -8.36 14.17
CA VAL A 198 31.07 -9.26 14.99
C VAL A 198 30.78 -9.07 16.48
N GLU A 199 30.75 -7.83 16.98
CA GLU A 199 30.53 -7.51 18.39
C GLU A 199 29.18 -8.03 18.90
N LYS A 200 28.13 -7.91 18.08
CA LYS A 200 26.78 -8.29 18.42
C LYS A 200 26.41 -9.69 17.94
N GLU A 201 27.30 -10.41 17.26
CA GLU A 201 27.03 -11.71 16.63
C GLU A 201 25.74 -11.67 15.78
N VAL A 202 25.63 -10.66 14.91
CA VAL A 202 24.47 -10.46 14.04
C VAL A 202 24.83 -10.79 12.60
N LEU A 203 23.85 -11.31 11.85
CA LEU A 203 23.98 -11.62 10.43
C LEU A 203 24.39 -10.36 9.66
N LEU A 204 25.25 -10.53 8.65
CA LEU A 204 25.76 -9.45 7.83
C LEU A 204 25.70 -9.84 6.35
N ILE A 205 25.12 -8.96 5.53
CA ILE A 205 25.19 -9.01 4.06
C ILE A 205 26.13 -7.91 3.59
N ASP A 206 27.24 -8.29 2.93
CA ASP A 206 28.27 -7.35 2.48
C ASP A 206 27.93 -6.74 1.11
N HIS A 207 26.85 -5.97 1.09
CA HIS A 207 26.30 -5.34 -0.11
C HIS A 207 27.29 -4.36 -0.77
N THR A 208 28.14 -3.67 -0.01
CA THR A 208 29.19 -2.79 -0.56
C THR A 208 30.16 -3.56 -1.44
N GLU A 209 30.62 -4.74 -1.01
CA GLU A 209 31.50 -5.59 -1.84
C GLU A 209 30.77 -6.11 -3.07
N MET A 210 29.57 -6.66 -2.90
CA MET A 210 28.81 -7.23 -4.02
C MET A 210 28.43 -6.18 -5.07
N THR A 211 27.97 -4.99 -4.64
CA THR A 211 27.64 -3.90 -5.56
C THR A 211 28.87 -3.30 -6.22
N ALA A 212 30.03 -3.21 -5.53
CA ALA A 212 31.28 -2.80 -6.15
C ALA A 212 31.66 -3.74 -7.31
N GLN A 213 31.64 -5.05 -7.06
CA GLN A 213 31.98 -6.04 -8.08
C GLN A 213 31.06 -5.95 -9.31
N LEU A 214 29.75 -5.81 -9.09
CA LEU A 214 28.77 -5.67 -10.17
C LEU A 214 28.99 -4.38 -10.97
N VAL A 215 29.11 -3.24 -10.28
CA VAL A 215 29.28 -1.93 -10.92
C VAL A 215 30.60 -1.86 -11.71
N GLU A 216 31.67 -2.45 -11.18
CA GLU A 216 32.95 -2.55 -11.89
C GLU A 216 32.90 -3.50 -13.09
N ALA A 217 32.08 -4.55 -13.05
CA ALA A 217 31.90 -5.48 -14.16
C ALA A 217 31.15 -4.82 -15.33
N TYR A 218 30.18 -3.96 -15.06
CA TYR A 218 29.55 -3.09 -16.07
C TYR A 218 30.54 -2.05 -16.62
N GLY A 219 31.48 -1.59 -15.80
CA GLY A 219 32.40 -0.52 -16.16
C GLY A 219 31.73 0.86 -16.16
N VAL A 220 32.54 1.90 -16.39
CA VAL A 220 32.13 3.29 -16.12
C VAL A 220 30.91 3.74 -16.93
N GLU A 221 30.92 3.49 -18.24
CA GLU A 221 29.90 3.95 -19.17
C GLU A 221 28.57 3.22 -18.95
N GLU A 222 28.57 1.90 -19.00
CA GLU A 222 27.35 1.09 -18.86
C GLU A 222 26.76 1.16 -17.44
N ALA A 223 27.59 1.18 -16.39
CA ALA A 223 27.07 1.36 -15.04
C ALA A 223 26.36 2.71 -14.90
N THR A 224 26.93 3.77 -15.48
CA THR A 224 26.32 5.11 -15.47
C THR A 224 25.01 5.15 -16.23
N ALA A 225 24.94 4.50 -17.39
CA ALA A 225 23.77 4.53 -18.26
C ALA A 225 22.63 3.63 -17.75
N GLN A 226 22.96 2.47 -17.19
CA GLN A 226 21.97 1.43 -16.90
C GLN A 226 21.60 1.32 -15.42
N LEU A 227 22.56 1.50 -14.51
CA LEU A 227 22.37 1.18 -13.08
C LEU A 227 21.99 2.41 -12.23
N TYR A 228 22.39 3.61 -12.64
CA TYR A 228 22.18 4.84 -11.88
C TYR A 228 21.27 5.82 -12.63
N CYS A 229 20.61 6.71 -11.89
CA CYS A 229 19.89 7.82 -12.49
C CYS A 229 20.87 8.80 -13.17
N ALA A 230 20.39 9.47 -14.23
CA ALA A 230 21.16 10.49 -14.93
C ALA A 230 21.64 11.59 -13.96
N ASP A 231 22.89 12.05 -14.15
CA ASP A 231 23.55 13.07 -13.32
C ASP A 231 23.61 12.79 -11.80
N ASP A 232 23.39 11.54 -11.38
CA ASP A 232 23.46 11.10 -9.99
C ASP A 232 24.54 10.03 -9.82
N ASN A 233 25.26 10.05 -8.70
CA ASN A 233 26.30 9.05 -8.38
C ASN A 233 25.89 8.07 -7.27
N THR A 234 24.67 8.19 -6.77
CA THR A 234 24.17 7.49 -5.57
C THR A 234 22.87 6.75 -5.85
N HIS A 235 21.89 7.43 -6.47
CA HIS A 235 20.56 6.87 -6.63
C HIS A 235 20.50 5.99 -7.87
N THR A 236 19.98 4.78 -7.67
CA THR A 236 19.83 3.76 -8.70
C THR A 236 18.59 3.98 -9.56
N SER A 237 18.71 3.61 -10.84
CA SER A 237 17.56 3.38 -11.71
C SER A 237 16.78 2.14 -11.25
N ALA A 238 15.64 1.84 -11.87
CA ALA A 238 14.93 0.59 -11.61
C ALA A 238 15.78 -0.67 -11.85
N THR A 239 16.57 -0.68 -12.94
CA THR A 239 17.48 -1.79 -13.26
C THR A 239 18.57 -1.96 -12.21
N GLY A 240 19.21 -0.87 -11.78
CA GLY A 240 20.23 -0.93 -10.73
C GLY A 240 19.66 -1.39 -9.38
N ALA A 241 18.50 -0.85 -8.99
CA ALA A 241 17.84 -1.21 -7.75
C ALA A 241 17.44 -2.70 -7.71
N MET A 242 16.94 -3.23 -8.84
CA MET A 242 16.64 -4.65 -9.01
C MET A 242 17.89 -5.51 -8.82
N LEU A 243 18.96 -5.21 -9.56
CA LEU A 243 20.17 -6.02 -9.53
C LEU A 243 20.81 -6.00 -8.13
N PHE A 244 20.76 -4.86 -7.44
CA PHE A 244 21.24 -4.75 -6.07
C PHE A 244 20.37 -5.56 -5.10
N ALA A 245 19.04 -5.51 -5.24
CA ALA A 245 18.14 -6.37 -4.46
C ALA A 245 18.38 -7.88 -4.72
N ARG A 246 18.70 -8.26 -5.96
CA ARG A 246 19.07 -9.64 -6.32
C ARG A 246 20.33 -10.09 -5.59
N LEU A 247 21.35 -9.24 -5.49
CA LEU A 247 22.58 -9.55 -4.75
C LEU A 247 22.29 -9.87 -3.27
N VAL A 248 21.39 -9.11 -2.64
CA VAL A 248 20.93 -9.39 -1.27
C VAL A 248 20.22 -10.75 -1.20
N ALA A 249 19.30 -11.03 -2.13
CA ALA A 249 18.59 -12.31 -2.20
C ALA A 249 19.54 -13.51 -2.43
N GLN A 250 20.54 -13.37 -3.30
CA GLN A 250 21.55 -14.40 -3.54
C GLN A 250 22.39 -14.68 -2.29
N ASP A 251 22.79 -13.62 -1.58
CA ASP A 251 23.57 -13.75 -0.36
C ASP A 251 22.75 -14.34 0.79
N MET A 252 21.46 -14.02 0.87
CA MET A 252 20.51 -14.66 1.78
C MET A 252 20.46 -16.18 1.57
N VAL A 253 20.27 -16.63 0.32
CA VAL A 253 20.28 -18.07 -0.02
C VAL A 253 21.62 -18.70 0.37
N ARG A 254 22.75 -18.04 0.05
CA ARG A 254 24.10 -18.51 0.37
C ARG A 254 24.31 -18.69 1.89
N GLN A 255 23.76 -17.78 2.68
CA GLN A 255 23.89 -17.78 4.14
C GLN A 255 22.81 -18.60 4.87
N GLY A 256 21.78 -19.09 4.15
CA GLY A 256 20.64 -19.79 4.74
C GLY A 256 19.63 -18.85 5.43
N ILE A 257 19.66 -17.55 5.11
CA ILE A 257 18.70 -16.55 5.63
C ILE A 257 17.43 -16.64 4.78
N LEU A 258 16.34 -17.15 5.34
CA LEU A 258 15.06 -17.31 4.64
C LEU A 258 15.19 -18.07 3.30
N ALA A 259 16.18 -18.93 3.13
CA ALA A 259 16.54 -19.51 1.83
C ALA A 259 15.39 -20.33 1.18
N GLU A 260 14.49 -20.88 1.99
CA GLU A 260 13.30 -21.61 1.51
C GLU A 260 12.23 -20.68 0.91
N TYR A 261 12.26 -19.39 1.24
CA TYR A 261 11.34 -18.35 0.77
C TYR A 261 11.95 -17.44 -0.30
N VAL A 262 13.17 -17.70 -0.78
CA VAL A 262 13.87 -16.79 -1.70
C VAL A 262 14.15 -17.45 -3.05
N ASN A 263 13.70 -16.82 -4.13
CA ASN A 263 14.05 -17.15 -5.52
C ASN A 263 15.04 -16.13 -6.09
N ALA A 264 16.32 -16.35 -5.80
CA ALA A 264 17.39 -15.43 -6.17
C ALA A 264 17.80 -15.47 -7.66
N GLU A 265 17.34 -16.49 -8.40
CA GLU A 265 17.73 -16.74 -9.80
C GLU A 265 16.57 -16.56 -10.79
N ALA A 266 15.56 -15.77 -10.42
CA ALA A 266 14.45 -15.45 -11.30
C ALA A 266 14.94 -14.68 -12.55
N SER A 267 15.00 -15.35 -13.70
CA SER A 267 15.38 -14.74 -14.98
C SER A 267 14.29 -13.83 -15.56
N ILE A 268 13.02 -14.06 -15.19
CA ILE A 268 11.88 -13.23 -15.57
C ILE A 268 11.16 -12.82 -14.29
N ILE A 269 11.05 -11.51 -14.09
CA ILE A 269 10.39 -10.93 -12.93
C ILE A 269 9.21 -10.11 -13.40
N VAL A 270 8.04 -10.40 -12.83
CA VAL A 270 6.77 -9.73 -13.13
C VAL A 270 6.22 -9.18 -11.82
N ASN A 271 5.76 -7.93 -11.85
CA ASN A 271 5.15 -7.29 -10.69
C ASN A 271 3.79 -6.69 -11.10
N PRO A 272 2.70 -6.98 -10.34
CA PRO A 272 2.64 -7.84 -9.15
C PRO A 272 2.71 -9.35 -9.45
N SER A 273 2.98 -10.14 -8.41
CA SER A 273 3.00 -11.61 -8.47
C SER A 273 1.60 -12.24 -8.44
N ALA A 274 0.55 -11.44 -8.17
CA ALA A 274 -0.86 -11.78 -8.32
C ALA A 274 -1.64 -10.50 -8.67
N ILE A 275 -2.70 -10.61 -9.48
CA ILE A 275 -3.53 -9.46 -9.87
C ILE A 275 -4.97 -9.72 -9.43
N ASP A 276 -5.40 -9.02 -8.37
CA ASP A 276 -6.82 -8.92 -8.04
C ASP A 276 -7.39 -7.63 -8.62
N PHE A 277 -8.23 -7.74 -9.64
CA PHE A 277 -8.96 -6.59 -10.20
C PHE A 277 -10.08 -6.11 -9.26
N GLY A 278 -10.31 -6.84 -8.17
CA GLY A 278 -11.38 -6.64 -7.23
C GLY A 278 -12.71 -7.00 -7.85
N ARG A 279 -13.72 -6.20 -7.52
CA ARG A 279 -15.11 -6.47 -7.90
C ARG A 279 -15.63 -5.50 -8.96
N GLY A 280 -16.54 -5.98 -9.80
CA GLY A 280 -17.21 -5.20 -10.84
C GLY A 280 -18.63 -5.67 -11.11
N TYR A 281 -19.40 -4.89 -11.86
CA TYR A 281 -20.70 -5.29 -12.41
C TYR A 281 -20.50 -6.03 -13.74
N PRO A 282 -21.52 -6.72 -14.27
CA PRO A 282 -21.46 -7.28 -15.61
C PRO A 282 -21.11 -6.21 -16.67
N ASN A 283 -20.11 -6.50 -17.49
CA ASN A 283 -19.43 -5.65 -18.47
C ASN A 283 -18.53 -4.56 -17.88
N ALA A 284 -18.22 -4.59 -16.57
CA ALA A 284 -17.21 -3.72 -16.01
C ALA A 284 -15.86 -4.00 -16.68
N VAL A 285 -15.18 -2.91 -17.07
CA VAL A 285 -13.82 -2.96 -17.59
C VAL A 285 -12.89 -2.48 -16.49
N LYS A 286 -11.91 -3.30 -16.14
CA LYS A 286 -10.89 -2.99 -15.15
C LYS A 286 -9.52 -3.15 -15.78
N THR A 287 -8.58 -2.26 -15.45
CA THR A 287 -7.20 -2.31 -15.93
C THR A 287 -6.23 -2.30 -14.76
N TYR A 288 -5.11 -2.98 -14.92
CA TYR A 288 -4.04 -3.06 -13.93
C TYR A 288 -2.70 -2.86 -14.65
N GLU A 289 -1.88 -1.92 -14.18
CA GLU A 289 -0.52 -1.70 -14.71
C GLU A 289 0.45 -2.69 -14.07
N CYS A 290 1.21 -3.37 -14.91
CA CYS A 290 2.20 -4.36 -14.52
C CYS A 290 3.57 -3.95 -15.06
N THR A 291 4.62 -4.50 -14.46
CA THR A 291 5.99 -4.37 -14.96
C THR A 291 6.60 -5.73 -15.17
N VAL A 292 7.47 -5.82 -16.17
CA VAL A 292 8.31 -6.99 -16.44
C VAL A 292 9.76 -6.56 -16.57
N MET A 293 10.66 -7.39 -16.04
CA MET A 293 12.09 -7.30 -16.26
C MET A 293 12.65 -8.69 -16.57
N GLY A 294 13.68 -8.75 -17.39
CA GLY A 294 14.37 -9.97 -17.74
C GLY A 294 15.87 -9.85 -17.49
N MET A 295 16.46 -10.88 -16.89
CA MET A 295 17.89 -10.97 -16.60
C MET A 295 18.39 -12.38 -16.94
N ASP A 296 19.63 -12.48 -17.42
CA ASP A 296 20.25 -13.76 -17.80
C ASP A 296 19.38 -14.58 -18.79
N LEU A 297 18.64 -13.88 -19.66
CA LEU A 297 17.75 -14.51 -20.62
C LEU A 297 18.57 -15.24 -21.69
N VAL A 298 18.18 -16.49 -21.92
CA VAL A 298 18.70 -17.32 -23.01
C VAL A 298 17.55 -17.63 -23.95
N PRO A 299 17.71 -17.46 -25.29
CA PRO A 299 18.86 -16.86 -25.99
C PRO A 299 19.03 -15.37 -25.66
N ALA A 300 20.21 -14.79 -25.96
CA ALA A 300 20.52 -13.38 -25.66
C ALA A 300 19.67 -12.37 -26.44
N GLU A 301 19.12 -12.76 -27.59
CA GLU A 301 18.15 -11.95 -28.35
C GLU A 301 16.87 -12.75 -28.52
N GLY A 302 15.73 -12.12 -28.27
CA GLY A 302 14.43 -12.78 -28.36
C GLY A 302 13.28 -11.86 -28.00
N ASN A 303 12.12 -12.45 -27.75
CA ASN A 303 10.95 -11.75 -27.22
C ASN A 303 10.56 -12.36 -25.88
N ILE A 304 10.14 -11.49 -24.96
CA ILE A 304 9.27 -11.88 -23.86
C ILE A 304 7.83 -11.82 -24.38
N THR A 305 7.20 -12.97 -24.49
CA THR A 305 5.77 -13.10 -24.79
C THR A 305 4.98 -13.00 -23.49
N ILE A 306 4.05 -12.06 -23.46
CA ILE A 306 3.11 -11.85 -22.36
C ILE A 306 1.73 -12.21 -22.88
N SER A 307 1.06 -13.20 -22.29
CA SER A 307 -0.28 -13.63 -22.69
C SER A 307 -1.21 -13.75 -21.51
N ALA A 308 -2.49 -13.46 -21.72
CA ALA A 308 -3.54 -13.61 -20.72
C ALA A 308 -4.63 -14.56 -21.21
N THR A 309 -5.12 -15.42 -20.33
CA THR A 309 -6.32 -16.24 -20.60
C THR A 309 -7.58 -15.36 -20.64
N GLU A 310 -8.57 -15.73 -21.46
CA GLU A 310 -9.89 -15.09 -21.41
C GLU A 310 -10.48 -15.19 -19.99
N PRO A 311 -11.21 -14.16 -19.50
CA PRO A 311 -11.64 -12.94 -20.19
C PRO A 311 -10.64 -11.78 -20.11
N PHE A 312 -9.39 -12.05 -19.75
CA PHE A 312 -8.34 -11.04 -19.61
C PHE A 312 -7.58 -10.82 -20.92
N THR A 313 -7.07 -9.60 -21.10
CA THR A 313 -6.28 -9.19 -22.27
C THR A 313 -5.12 -8.29 -21.84
N VAL A 314 -4.10 -8.17 -22.66
CA VAL A 314 -2.87 -7.43 -22.39
C VAL A 314 -2.60 -6.37 -23.45
N SER A 315 -1.87 -5.32 -23.08
CA SER A 315 -1.50 -4.21 -23.95
C SER A 315 -0.17 -3.61 -23.53
N ALA A 316 0.70 -3.29 -24.49
CA ALA A 316 1.95 -2.58 -24.22
C ALA A 316 1.74 -1.05 -24.03
N ASP A 317 0.69 -0.49 -24.63
CA ASP A 317 0.42 0.96 -24.64
C ASP A 317 -0.82 1.35 -23.82
N GLY A 318 -1.55 0.37 -23.27
CA GLY A 318 -2.80 0.58 -22.55
C GLY A 318 -3.99 0.95 -23.44
N VAL A 319 -3.85 0.86 -24.76
CA VAL A 319 -4.88 1.22 -25.74
C VAL A 319 -5.26 0.01 -26.59
N ALA A 320 -4.28 -0.65 -27.21
CA ALA A 320 -4.49 -1.82 -28.05
C ALA A 320 -4.40 -3.10 -27.23
N PHE A 321 -5.55 -3.64 -26.83
CA PHE A 321 -5.64 -4.87 -26.04
C PHE A 321 -5.80 -6.10 -26.92
N GLN A 322 -5.03 -7.14 -26.62
CA GLN A 322 -4.98 -8.42 -27.32
C GLN A 322 -4.74 -9.57 -26.34
N SER A 323 -4.87 -10.82 -26.76
CA SER A 323 -4.63 -11.99 -25.89
C SER A 323 -3.14 -12.20 -25.57
N SER A 324 -2.24 -11.70 -26.41
CA SER A 324 -0.79 -11.84 -26.25
C SER A 324 -0.04 -10.69 -26.90
N ILE A 325 1.00 -10.15 -26.26
CA ILE A 325 1.96 -9.18 -26.80
C ILE A 325 3.37 -9.77 -26.75
N ASP A 326 4.25 -9.29 -27.62
CA ASP A 326 5.69 -9.62 -27.61
C ASP A 326 6.51 -8.36 -27.33
N ILE A 327 7.45 -8.46 -26.40
CA ILE A 327 8.37 -7.38 -26.03
C ILE A 327 9.80 -7.84 -26.37
N PRO A 328 10.48 -7.20 -27.34
CA PRO A 328 11.82 -7.61 -27.73
C PRO A 328 12.84 -7.31 -26.63
N TYR A 329 13.85 -8.17 -26.52
CA TYR A 329 14.98 -7.98 -25.63
C TYR A 329 16.29 -8.33 -26.34
N THR A 330 17.40 -7.76 -25.87
CA THR A 330 18.76 -7.98 -26.40
C THR A 330 19.74 -8.20 -25.27
N ASP A 331 20.92 -8.74 -25.56
CA ASP A 331 22.00 -8.99 -24.59
C ASP A 331 21.57 -9.82 -23.36
N GLY A 332 20.54 -10.65 -23.50
CA GLY A 332 19.99 -11.46 -22.42
C GLY A 332 19.25 -10.65 -21.35
N ALA A 333 18.89 -9.40 -21.66
CA ALA A 333 18.28 -8.49 -20.70
C ALA A 333 17.06 -7.76 -21.30
N LEU A 334 15.98 -7.71 -20.52
CA LEU A 334 14.85 -6.83 -20.77
C LEU A 334 14.84 -5.78 -19.66
N ALA A 335 15.08 -4.51 -20.02
CA ALA A 335 14.92 -3.39 -19.09
C ALA A 335 13.47 -3.33 -18.54
N LEU A 336 13.29 -2.70 -17.37
CA LEU A 336 11.95 -2.57 -16.78
C LEU A 336 10.97 -2.00 -17.79
N THR A 337 9.99 -2.81 -18.17
CA THR A 337 9.00 -2.47 -19.17
C THR A 337 7.61 -2.56 -18.56
N ARG A 338 6.81 -1.51 -18.77
CA ARG A 338 5.41 -1.46 -18.34
C ARG A 338 4.50 -2.06 -19.39
N PHE A 339 3.44 -2.70 -18.92
CA PHE A 339 2.33 -3.16 -19.74
C PHE A 339 1.04 -3.12 -18.91
N VAL A 340 -0.10 -3.18 -19.58
CA VAL A 340 -1.41 -3.10 -18.93
C VAL A 340 -2.18 -4.40 -19.17
N VAL A 341 -2.76 -4.94 -18.12
CA VAL A 341 -3.70 -6.06 -18.19
C VAL A 341 -5.11 -5.51 -18.01
N LYS A 342 -6.08 -6.05 -18.75
CA LYS A 342 -7.49 -5.66 -18.70
C LYS A 342 -8.37 -6.87 -18.49
N GLY A 343 -9.23 -6.81 -17.48
CA GLY A 343 -10.34 -7.74 -17.27
C GLY A 343 -11.66 -7.14 -17.73
N VAL A 344 -12.52 -7.97 -18.32
CA VAL A 344 -13.90 -7.61 -18.68
C VAL A 344 -14.85 -8.58 -17.97
N GLY A 345 -15.75 -8.05 -17.15
CA GLY A 345 -16.70 -8.85 -16.39
C GLY A 345 -17.79 -9.45 -17.27
N SER A 346 -17.56 -10.55 -17.96
CA SER A 346 -18.53 -11.10 -18.94
C SER A 346 -19.78 -11.72 -18.30
N GLU A 347 -19.65 -12.34 -17.13
CA GLU A 347 -20.72 -13.03 -16.42
C GLU A 347 -20.51 -12.96 -14.90
N ALA A 348 -21.60 -13.13 -14.14
CA ALA A 348 -21.56 -13.11 -12.67
C ALA A 348 -20.73 -14.29 -12.11
N GLY A 349 -19.99 -14.04 -11.03
CA GLY A 349 -19.09 -15.01 -10.40
C GLY A 349 -17.64 -14.54 -10.37
N ILE A 350 -16.74 -15.40 -9.89
CA ILE A 350 -15.31 -15.12 -9.88
C ILE A 350 -14.74 -15.58 -11.22
N LEU A 351 -14.23 -14.63 -12.00
CA LEU A 351 -13.49 -14.89 -13.21
C LEU A 351 -12.02 -15.06 -12.84
N GLU A 352 -11.49 -16.24 -13.08
CA GLU A 352 -10.09 -16.57 -12.85
C GLU A 352 -9.32 -16.60 -14.17
N GLY A 353 -8.06 -16.19 -14.12
CA GLY A 353 -7.18 -16.22 -15.27
C GLY A 353 -5.72 -16.31 -14.88
N VAL A 354 -4.88 -16.52 -15.88
CA VAL A 354 -3.43 -16.57 -15.72
C VAL A 354 -2.80 -15.63 -16.73
N LEU A 355 -1.92 -14.78 -16.23
CA LEU A 355 -0.99 -14.02 -17.04
C LEU A 355 0.31 -14.82 -17.11
N THR A 356 0.67 -15.25 -18.32
CA THR A 356 1.90 -15.97 -18.60
C THR A 356 2.92 -15.03 -19.21
N VAL A 357 4.13 -15.02 -18.67
CA VAL A 357 5.28 -14.25 -19.16
C VAL A 357 6.43 -15.21 -19.43
N THR A 358 6.84 -15.34 -20.69
CA THR A 358 7.83 -16.34 -21.10
C THR A 358 8.72 -15.85 -22.24
N ASN A 359 9.96 -16.33 -22.30
CA ASN A 359 10.79 -16.24 -23.51
C ASN A 359 10.91 -17.59 -24.26
N GLY A 360 10.07 -18.57 -23.91
CA GLY A 360 10.09 -19.94 -24.41
C GLY A 360 10.99 -20.91 -23.64
N ASN A 361 11.94 -20.42 -22.83
CA ASN A 361 12.81 -21.26 -21.99
C ASN A 361 12.45 -21.16 -20.49
N VAL A 362 12.11 -19.95 -20.04
CA VAL A 362 11.64 -19.67 -18.69
C VAL A 362 10.23 -19.13 -18.78
N GLU A 363 9.38 -19.51 -17.83
CA GLU A 363 7.99 -19.06 -17.72
C GLU A 363 7.71 -18.60 -16.30
N ASN A 364 7.00 -17.48 -16.18
CA ASN A 364 6.43 -16.98 -14.94
C ASN A 364 4.91 -16.85 -15.14
N SER A 365 4.13 -17.30 -14.16
CA SER A 365 2.67 -17.25 -14.20
C SER A 365 2.15 -16.43 -13.03
N VAL A 366 1.33 -15.43 -13.34
CA VAL A 366 0.69 -14.55 -12.36
C VAL A 366 -0.81 -14.86 -12.35
N PRO A 367 -1.36 -15.37 -11.24
CA PRO A 367 -2.81 -15.60 -11.13
C PRO A 367 -3.56 -14.27 -11.14
N MET A 368 -4.75 -14.29 -11.74
CA MET A 368 -5.62 -13.13 -11.86
C MET A 368 -7.05 -13.44 -11.47
N THR A 369 -7.70 -12.51 -10.78
CA THR A 369 -9.11 -12.63 -10.39
C THR A 369 -9.89 -11.36 -10.68
N LEU A 370 -11.15 -11.51 -11.09
CA LEU A 370 -12.15 -10.46 -11.17
C LEU A 370 -13.49 -11.02 -10.70
N GLU A 371 -14.02 -10.53 -9.58
CA GLU A 371 -15.35 -10.92 -9.10
C GLU A 371 -16.42 -10.03 -9.73
N VAL A 372 -17.31 -10.64 -10.50
CA VAL A 372 -18.45 -9.96 -11.11
C VAL A 372 -19.67 -10.20 -10.23
N VAL A 373 -20.23 -9.11 -9.71
CA VAL A 373 -21.39 -9.14 -8.84
C VAL A 373 -22.59 -8.60 -9.60
N ASP A 374 -23.58 -9.47 -9.84
CA ASP A 374 -24.87 -9.07 -10.38
C ASP A 374 -25.79 -8.55 -9.26
N LEU A 375 -26.39 -7.39 -9.50
CA LEU A 375 -27.27 -6.68 -8.56
C LEU A 375 -28.71 -6.57 -9.07
N THR A 376 -29.04 -7.15 -10.23
CA THR A 376 -30.28 -6.85 -10.96
C THR A 376 -31.58 -7.22 -10.23
N ASP A 377 -31.55 -8.18 -9.29
CA ASP A 377 -32.74 -8.67 -8.58
C ASP A 377 -32.83 -8.23 -7.10
N GLY A 378 -31.94 -7.32 -6.65
CA GLY A 378 -31.90 -6.88 -5.25
C GLY A 378 -32.80 -5.68 -4.93
N GLU A 379 -33.38 -5.64 -3.74
CA GLU A 379 -34.08 -4.47 -3.21
C GLU A 379 -33.05 -3.40 -2.77
N PRO A 380 -33.10 -2.16 -3.28
CA PRO A 380 -32.11 -1.15 -2.95
C PRO A 380 -32.20 -0.72 -1.48
N PHE A 381 -31.05 -0.43 -0.88
CA PHE A 381 -30.96 0.21 0.43
C PHE A 381 -30.02 1.42 0.41
N SER A 382 -30.23 2.32 1.36
CA SER A 382 -29.31 3.43 1.62
C SER A 382 -29.31 3.80 3.09
N VAL A 383 -28.16 4.26 3.58
CA VAL A 383 -27.98 4.81 4.93
C VAL A 383 -27.17 6.08 4.82
N PHE A 384 -27.70 7.17 5.38
CA PHE A 384 -27.11 8.50 5.29
C PHE A 384 -26.95 9.13 6.67
N TRP A 385 -25.73 9.58 6.98
CA TRP A 385 -25.40 10.39 8.14
C TRP A 385 -25.03 11.80 7.69
N ASP A 386 -25.85 12.77 8.06
CA ASP A 386 -25.66 14.18 7.72
C ASP A 386 -24.38 14.76 8.34
N LEU A 387 -24.13 14.43 9.62
CA LEU A 387 -22.97 14.88 10.40
C LEU A 387 -22.82 16.41 10.54
N SER A 388 -23.77 17.22 10.07
CA SER A 388 -23.68 18.69 10.22
C SER A 388 -24.22 19.22 11.56
N LYS A 389 -25.02 18.39 12.26
CA LYS A 389 -25.74 18.76 13.49
C LYS A 389 -25.97 17.62 14.47
N THR A 390 -25.90 16.38 14.00
CA THR A 390 -26.20 15.15 14.75
C THR A 390 -25.40 13.99 14.14
N SER A 391 -25.25 12.92 14.90
CA SER A 391 -24.77 11.61 14.44
C SER A 391 -25.89 10.63 14.13
N ASP A 392 -27.14 11.10 14.14
CA ASP A 392 -28.29 10.32 13.68
C ASP A 392 -28.18 10.01 12.17
N TYR A 393 -28.83 8.93 11.78
CA TYR A 393 -28.90 8.48 10.39
C TYR A 393 -30.34 8.46 9.86
N VAL A 394 -30.44 8.50 8.53
CA VAL A 394 -31.65 8.15 7.78
C VAL A 394 -31.35 6.89 6.99
N ALA A 395 -32.20 5.88 7.10
CA ALA A 395 -32.05 4.63 6.38
C ALA A 395 -33.31 4.29 5.58
N GLU A 396 -33.10 3.79 4.36
CA GLU A 396 -34.12 3.26 3.46
C GLU A 396 -33.74 1.84 3.04
N GLY A 397 -34.74 0.97 2.85
CA GLY A 397 -34.53 -0.42 2.47
C GLY A 397 -34.26 -1.36 3.66
N PRO A 398 -34.09 -2.67 3.38
CA PRO A 398 -34.12 -3.73 4.40
C PRO A 398 -32.75 -3.98 5.04
N VAL A 399 -32.20 -2.97 5.73
CA VAL A 399 -30.93 -3.05 6.47
C VAL A 399 -31.03 -2.50 7.89
N THR A 400 -30.05 -2.84 8.74
CA THR A 400 -29.93 -2.28 10.08
C THR A 400 -28.64 -1.44 10.21
N PRO A 401 -28.73 -0.10 10.22
CA PRO A 401 -27.57 0.76 10.44
C PRO A 401 -26.91 0.54 11.80
N VAL A 402 -25.59 0.73 11.85
CA VAL A 402 -24.82 0.75 13.09
C VAL A 402 -24.61 2.21 13.51
N ALA A 403 -24.93 2.52 14.77
CA ALA A 403 -24.70 3.85 15.31
C ALA A 403 -23.20 4.20 15.30
N GLU A 404 -22.90 5.49 15.19
CA GLU A 404 -21.52 5.98 15.30
C GLU A 404 -20.89 5.53 16.63
N SER A 405 -19.64 5.09 16.56
CA SER A 405 -18.80 4.74 17.71
C SER A 405 -17.36 5.19 17.48
N TRP A 406 -16.55 5.23 18.53
CA TRP A 406 -15.17 5.72 18.45
C TRP A 406 -14.25 4.99 19.43
N SER A 407 -12.95 4.99 19.12
CA SER A 407 -11.88 4.58 20.01
C SER A 407 -10.81 5.67 20.04
N LYS A 408 -10.42 6.11 21.25
CA LYS A 408 -9.47 7.21 21.51
C LYS A 408 -9.80 8.52 20.78
N MET A 409 -11.05 8.71 20.40
CA MET A 409 -11.58 9.84 19.66
C MET A 409 -12.92 10.26 20.27
N TYR A 410 -13.36 11.48 19.99
CA TYR A 410 -14.71 11.92 20.33
C TYR A 410 -15.19 13.05 19.40
N ALA A 411 -16.51 13.21 19.30
CA ALA A 411 -17.14 14.35 18.63
C ALA A 411 -17.00 15.61 19.48
N LYS A 412 -16.19 16.56 19.03
CA LYS A 412 -15.88 17.81 19.75
C LYS A 412 -16.95 18.87 19.54
N SER A 413 -17.44 19.04 18.31
CA SER A 413 -18.44 20.06 17.97
C SER A 413 -19.03 19.86 16.57
N TYR A 414 -20.18 20.50 16.32
CA TYR A 414 -20.74 20.67 14.97
C TYR A 414 -20.55 22.11 14.49
N ALA A 415 -19.59 22.32 13.59
CA ALA A 415 -19.18 23.64 13.10
C ALA A 415 -18.52 23.53 11.72
N SER A 416 -18.59 24.54 10.85
CA SER A 416 -17.86 24.50 9.56
C SER A 416 -16.36 24.36 9.82
N PRO A 417 -15.54 23.70 8.99
CA PRO A 417 -14.11 23.50 9.24
C PRO A 417 -13.32 24.80 9.51
N GLY A 418 -13.71 25.89 8.86
CA GLY A 418 -13.13 27.22 9.01
C GLY A 418 -13.91 28.26 8.18
N SER A 419 -13.62 29.54 8.38
CA SER A 419 -14.22 30.62 7.58
C SER A 419 -13.77 30.62 6.11
N ASP A 420 -12.62 30.01 5.86
CA ASP A 420 -11.94 29.82 4.57
C ASP A 420 -12.08 28.38 4.05
N VAL A 421 -13.14 27.66 4.46
CA VAL A 421 -13.32 26.27 4.03
C VAL A 421 -13.50 26.19 2.52
N VAL A 422 -12.82 25.22 1.91
CA VAL A 422 -12.96 24.87 0.49
C VAL A 422 -13.64 23.51 0.41
N TRP A 423 -14.78 23.47 -0.28
CA TRP A 423 -15.46 22.23 -0.64
C TRP A 423 -15.16 21.87 -2.10
N PRO A 424 -15.26 20.59 -2.50
CA PRO A 424 -15.21 20.21 -3.91
C PRO A 424 -16.29 20.97 -4.69
N GLU A 425 -15.96 21.48 -5.88
CA GLU A 425 -16.84 22.37 -6.65
C GLU A 425 -18.18 21.69 -6.98
N GLU A 426 -18.11 20.40 -7.31
CA GLU A 426 -19.22 19.51 -7.63
C GLU A 426 -20.17 19.23 -6.45
N SER A 427 -19.75 19.51 -5.21
CA SER A 427 -20.58 19.24 -4.02
C SER A 427 -21.80 20.18 -3.92
N GLY A 428 -21.70 21.40 -4.46
CA GLY A 428 -22.71 22.45 -4.26
C GLY A 428 -22.87 22.90 -2.80
N ILE A 429 -21.95 22.53 -1.90
CA ILE A 429 -21.99 22.84 -0.48
C ILE A 429 -21.41 24.24 -0.23
N GLU A 430 -22.16 25.09 0.46
CA GLU A 430 -21.72 26.44 0.81
C GLU A 430 -20.68 26.44 1.94
N ALA A 431 -19.78 27.44 1.97
CA ALA A 431 -18.72 27.54 2.97
C ALA A 431 -19.20 27.62 4.44
N GLY A 432 -20.48 28.00 4.67
CA GLY A 432 -21.09 28.03 6.00
C GLY A 432 -21.54 26.66 6.52
N TYR A 433 -21.50 25.61 5.69
CA TYR A 433 -21.99 24.29 6.03
C TYR A 433 -21.16 23.66 7.15
N LYS A 434 -21.85 23.07 8.13
CA LYS A 434 -21.22 22.51 9.32
C LYS A 434 -20.79 21.07 9.10
N THR A 435 -19.71 20.69 9.76
CA THR A 435 -19.22 19.31 9.81
C THR A 435 -19.19 18.82 11.25
N GLN A 436 -19.12 17.50 11.42
CA GLN A 436 -18.79 16.91 12.71
C GLN A 436 -17.28 17.01 12.86
N ARG A 437 -16.84 17.86 13.79
CA ARG A 437 -15.43 18.03 14.13
C ARG A 437 -15.09 17.04 15.24
N ASN A 438 -14.17 16.13 14.96
CA ASN A 438 -13.72 15.09 15.87
C ASN A 438 -12.27 15.34 16.31
N CYS A 439 -11.94 14.99 17.55
CA CYS A 439 -10.61 15.17 18.12
C CYS A 439 -10.15 13.90 18.85
N ILE A 440 -8.84 13.74 18.99
CA ILE A 440 -8.24 12.72 19.85
C ILE A 440 -8.55 13.01 21.31
N GLU A 441 -8.74 11.95 22.12
CA GLU A 441 -8.84 12.08 23.57
C GLU A 441 -7.65 12.85 24.14
N GLY A 442 -7.92 13.79 25.06
CA GLY A 442 -6.89 14.68 25.60
C GLY A 442 -6.54 15.88 24.72
N ASP A 443 -7.16 16.04 23.54
CA ASP A 443 -7.03 17.21 22.66
C ASP A 443 -5.62 17.46 22.08
N VAL A 444 -4.67 16.56 22.29
CA VAL A 444 -3.28 16.68 21.87
C VAL A 444 -2.91 15.53 20.93
N TRP A 445 -2.64 15.88 19.68
CA TRP A 445 -2.06 14.99 18.70
C TRP A 445 -0.56 14.83 19.00
N PRO A 446 -0.06 13.60 19.17
CA PRO A 446 1.34 13.38 19.50
C PRO A 446 2.24 13.63 18.28
N ALA A 447 3.51 13.94 18.55
CA ALA A 447 4.52 14.03 17.49
C ALA A 447 4.82 12.65 16.90
N GLY A 448 5.08 12.64 15.59
CA GLY A 448 5.79 11.54 14.94
C GLY A 448 4.96 10.34 14.52
N GLU A 449 3.66 10.51 14.36
CA GLU A 449 2.81 9.52 13.70
C GLU A 449 3.01 9.63 12.17
N ILE A 450 3.39 8.52 11.53
CA ILE A 450 3.49 8.43 10.05
C ILE A 450 2.43 7.57 9.39
N ASP A 451 1.67 6.85 10.20
CA ASP A 451 0.78 5.80 9.75
C ASP A 451 -0.45 5.78 10.66
N ALA A 452 -1.49 5.07 10.24
CA ALA A 452 -2.70 4.90 11.02
C ALA A 452 -2.39 4.22 12.36
N VAL A 453 -2.92 4.79 13.44
CA VAL A 453 -2.88 4.17 14.77
C VAL A 453 -4.11 3.26 14.90
N SER A 454 -3.88 1.94 14.90
CA SER A 454 -4.92 0.92 14.73
C SER A 454 -6.03 0.96 15.79
N ASP A 455 -5.77 1.50 16.98
CA ASP A 455 -6.76 1.62 18.05
C ASP A 455 -7.36 3.03 18.22
N ARG A 456 -7.12 3.94 17.25
CA ARG A 456 -7.69 5.28 17.21
C ARG A 456 -8.53 5.48 15.96
N TYR A 457 -9.85 5.47 16.11
CA TYR A 457 -10.76 5.53 14.97
C TYR A 457 -12.14 6.10 15.30
N ILE A 458 -12.86 6.49 14.26
CA ILE A 458 -14.30 6.78 14.24
C ILE A 458 -14.95 5.71 13.35
N GLN A 459 -16.04 5.10 13.80
CA GLN A 459 -16.63 3.92 13.18
C GLN A 459 -18.13 4.09 12.88
N PHE A 460 -18.51 3.64 11.69
CA PHE A 460 -19.89 3.52 11.21
C PHE A 460 -20.11 2.11 10.66
N GLY A 461 -21.34 1.78 10.28
CA GLY A 461 -21.58 0.52 9.60
C GLY A 461 -23.03 0.26 9.23
N VAL A 462 -23.24 -0.86 8.54
CA VAL A 462 -24.56 -1.35 8.15
C VAL A 462 -24.58 -2.87 8.24
N THR A 463 -25.66 -3.41 8.81
CA THR A 463 -25.85 -4.84 9.06
C THR A 463 -26.91 -5.38 8.10
N ALA A 464 -26.58 -6.50 7.46
CA ALA A 464 -27.54 -7.27 6.68
C ALA A 464 -28.59 -7.88 7.60
N ASN A 465 -29.88 -7.63 7.34
CA ASN A 465 -30.94 -8.19 8.18
C ASN A 465 -30.92 -9.74 8.14
N PRO A 466 -31.32 -10.42 9.24
CA PRO A 466 -31.39 -11.88 9.24
C PRO A 466 -32.25 -12.43 8.09
N GLY A 467 -31.75 -13.44 7.36
CA GLY A 467 -32.43 -14.02 6.20
C GLY A 467 -32.28 -13.26 4.88
N SER A 468 -31.40 -12.26 4.84
CA SER A 468 -31.06 -11.52 3.62
C SER A 468 -29.55 -11.35 3.47
N GLU A 469 -29.05 -11.39 2.24
CA GLU A 469 -27.68 -11.02 1.89
C GLU A 469 -27.67 -9.59 1.37
N MET A 470 -26.70 -8.78 1.79
CA MET A 470 -26.58 -7.39 1.38
C MET A 470 -25.32 -7.21 0.55
N THR A 471 -25.40 -6.56 -0.60
CA THR A 471 -24.22 -6.09 -1.33
C THR A 471 -24.08 -4.59 -1.17
N VAL A 472 -22.96 -4.12 -0.61
CA VAL A 472 -22.64 -2.69 -0.51
C VAL A 472 -21.89 -2.28 -1.76
N ASP A 473 -22.47 -1.42 -2.58
CA ASP A 473 -21.91 -0.99 -3.87
C ASP A 473 -21.47 0.48 -3.90
N THR A 474 -21.74 1.21 -2.81
CA THR A 474 -21.45 2.64 -2.72
C THR A 474 -21.13 3.01 -1.29
N ILE A 475 -19.97 3.63 -1.09
CA ILE A 475 -19.60 4.33 0.14
C ILE A 475 -19.13 5.72 -0.28
N GLY A 476 -19.62 6.77 0.38
CA GLY A 476 -19.22 8.15 0.13
C GLY A 476 -19.13 8.93 1.42
N ILE A 477 -18.13 9.79 1.59
CA ILE A 477 -18.00 10.68 2.76
C ILE A 477 -17.13 11.89 2.39
N TYR A 478 -17.45 13.07 2.93
CA TYR A 478 -16.50 14.19 2.89
C TYR A 478 -15.64 14.21 4.15
N ILE A 479 -14.32 14.27 3.95
CA ILE A 479 -13.33 14.33 5.04
C ILE A 479 -12.40 15.53 4.84
N GLY A 480 -12.06 16.21 5.92
CA GLY A 480 -11.08 17.31 5.88
C GLY A 480 -10.43 17.59 7.22
N GLY A 481 -9.43 18.46 7.23
CA GLY A 481 -8.77 18.93 8.45
C GLY A 481 -9.22 20.35 8.82
N SER A 482 -9.37 20.62 10.12
CA SER A 482 -9.57 21.97 10.65
C SER A 482 -8.42 22.41 11.56
N GLY A 483 -8.01 23.67 11.39
CA GLY A 483 -7.02 24.33 12.24
C GLY A 483 -5.56 24.14 11.82
N GLY A 484 -5.29 23.45 10.71
CA GLY A 484 -3.96 23.31 10.10
C GLY A 484 -4.00 22.35 8.91
N SER A 485 -2.85 22.13 8.26
CA SER A 485 -2.71 21.24 7.09
C SER A 485 -2.07 19.88 7.42
N GLY A 486 -1.77 19.62 8.70
CA GLY A 486 -1.12 18.37 9.12
C GLY A 486 -2.06 17.19 9.37
N MET A 487 -3.38 17.36 9.20
CA MET A 487 -4.32 16.25 9.42
C MET A 487 -4.18 15.22 8.31
N ILE A 488 -4.04 13.95 8.67
CA ILE A 488 -3.98 12.81 7.76
C ILE A 488 -4.99 11.77 8.25
N TRP A 489 -5.50 10.94 7.34
CA TRP A 489 -6.40 9.86 7.67
C TRP A 489 -6.19 8.66 6.75
N ARG A 490 -6.63 7.50 7.24
CA ARG A 490 -6.94 6.31 6.44
C ARG A 490 -8.41 5.96 6.63
N VAL A 491 -9.10 5.66 5.53
CA VAL A 491 -10.48 5.17 5.55
C VAL A 491 -10.45 3.71 5.13
N GLU A 492 -11.00 2.83 5.96
CA GLU A 492 -11.02 1.39 5.72
C GLU A 492 -12.41 0.83 5.97
N TYR A 493 -12.77 -0.25 5.28
CA TYR A 493 -13.93 -1.07 5.66
C TYR A 493 -13.55 -2.54 5.84
N SER A 494 -14.33 -3.25 6.65
CA SER A 494 -14.23 -4.70 6.80
C SER A 494 -15.58 -5.30 7.17
N ILE A 495 -15.76 -6.58 6.86
CA ILE A 495 -16.88 -7.39 7.38
C ILE A 495 -16.49 -8.20 8.63
N GLU A 496 -15.23 -8.07 9.07
CA GLU A 496 -14.69 -8.69 10.27
C GLU A 496 -14.46 -7.62 11.35
N GLU A 497 -14.93 -7.87 12.57
CA GLU A 497 -14.89 -6.89 13.66
C GLU A 497 -13.47 -6.49 14.08
N ASN A 498 -12.51 -7.41 13.92
CA ASN A 498 -11.10 -7.21 14.22
C ASN A 498 -10.35 -6.43 13.13
N PHE A 499 -10.96 -6.20 11.96
CA PHE A 499 -10.29 -5.60 10.80
C PHE A 499 -9.01 -6.35 10.41
N ALA A 500 -9.00 -7.70 10.48
CA ALA A 500 -7.86 -8.49 10.02
C ALA A 500 -7.74 -8.49 8.49
N ASN A 501 -8.88 -8.48 7.79
CA ASN A 501 -8.98 -8.39 6.33
C ASN A 501 -9.71 -7.09 5.95
N GLN A 502 -9.04 -5.96 6.12
CA GLN A 502 -9.56 -4.63 5.82
C GLN A 502 -9.26 -4.20 4.38
N MET A 503 -10.15 -3.38 3.82
CA MET A 503 -9.98 -2.76 2.51
C MET A 503 -9.83 -1.26 2.67
N VAL A 504 -8.73 -0.70 2.16
CA VAL A 504 -8.45 0.75 2.21
C VAL A 504 -9.19 1.46 1.09
N ILE A 505 -10.01 2.46 1.42
CA ILE A 505 -10.72 3.34 0.48
C ILE A 505 -9.88 4.57 0.15
N SER A 506 -9.20 5.14 1.14
CA SER A 506 -8.44 6.37 0.99
C SER A 506 -7.34 6.45 2.03
N GLU A 507 -6.16 6.91 1.62
CA GLU A 507 -5.02 7.16 2.49
C GLU A 507 -4.14 8.30 1.93
N ASN A 508 -3.42 9.01 2.81
CA ASN A 508 -2.28 9.86 2.46
C ASN A 508 -2.58 10.97 1.42
N LEU A 509 -3.81 11.48 1.43
CA LEU A 509 -4.14 12.66 0.64
C LEU A 509 -3.37 13.87 1.19
N LYS A 510 -2.66 14.58 0.30
CA LYS A 510 -2.01 15.86 0.64
C LYS A 510 -3.09 16.87 0.99
N ASN A 511 -3.30 17.09 2.28
CA ASN A 511 -4.39 17.92 2.77
C ASN A 511 -4.00 19.39 2.87
N ALA A 512 -4.82 20.25 2.28
CA ALA A 512 -4.78 21.68 2.52
C ALA A 512 -5.58 22.04 3.77
N LYS A 513 -5.18 23.12 4.43
CA LYS A 513 -5.88 23.64 5.60
C LYS A 513 -7.32 23.97 5.23
N ASN A 514 -8.28 23.49 6.03
CA ASN A 514 -9.70 23.76 5.87
C ASN A 514 -10.26 23.34 4.49
N THR A 515 -9.68 22.31 3.87
CA THR A 515 -10.22 21.73 2.62
C THR A 515 -10.91 20.41 2.92
N MET A 516 -12.12 20.25 2.36
CA MET A 516 -12.89 19.01 2.39
C MET A 516 -12.65 18.25 1.09
N TYR A 517 -12.54 16.93 1.19
CA TYR A 517 -12.27 16.01 0.09
C TYR A 517 -13.40 15.00 -0.02
N ALA A 518 -13.86 14.74 -1.23
CA ALA A 518 -14.79 13.65 -1.50
C ALA A 518 -14.03 12.32 -1.46
N ILE A 519 -14.45 11.43 -0.58
CA ILE A 519 -13.95 10.07 -0.51
C ILE A 519 -15.07 9.15 -1.00
N GLU A 520 -14.84 8.46 -2.11
CA GLU A 520 -15.84 7.61 -2.75
C GLU A 520 -15.26 6.22 -3.02
N ALA A 521 -16.05 5.19 -2.77
CA ALA A 521 -15.74 3.81 -3.11
C ALA A 521 -16.94 3.10 -3.72
N VAL A 522 -16.63 2.10 -4.55
CA VAL A 522 -17.59 1.14 -5.09
C VAL A 522 -17.15 -0.25 -4.62
N PRO A 523 -17.44 -0.62 -3.35
CA PRO A 523 -16.85 -1.81 -2.73
C PRO A 523 -17.33 -3.12 -3.37
N MET A 524 -18.59 -3.14 -3.82
CA MET A 524 -19.31 -4.33 -4.30
C MET A 524 -19.26 -5.52 -3.33
N VAL A 525 -19.12 -5.25 -2.02
CA VAL A 525 -18.86 -6.28 -1.02
C VAL A 525 -20.16 -6.97 -0.59
N LYS A 526 -20.19 -8.30 -0.69
CA LYS A 526 -21.26 -9.14 -0.17
C LYS A 526 -21.11 -9.31 1.34
N VAL A 527 -22.18 -8.99 2.06
CA VAL A 527 -22.29 -9.08 3.51
C VAL A 527 -23.34 -10.15 3.83
N PRO A 528 -22.91 -11.30 4.38
CA PRO A 528 -23.83 -12.39 4.70
C PRO A 528 -24.90 -11.98 5.71
N ALA A 529 -26.00 -12.73 5.77
CA ALA A 529 -27.08 -12.48 6.71
C ALA A 529 -26.61 -12.37 8.15
N GLY A 530 -26.98 -11.27 8.83
CA GLY A 530 -26.59 -10.98 10.21
C GLY A 530 -25.15 -10.50 10.38
N LYS A 531 -24.36 -10.36 9.31
CA LYS A 531 -23.04 -9.74 9.34
C LYS A 531 -23.14 -8.24 9.06
N THR A 532 -22.08 -7.54 9.43
CA THR A 532 -22.00 -6.08 9.38
C THR A 532 -20.82 -5.69 8.52
N LEU A 533 -21.03 -4.75 7.60
CA LEU A 533 -19.92 -3.95 7.07
C LEU A 533 -19.65 -2.82 8.04
N LEU A 534 -18.41 -2.77 8.55
CA LEU A 534 -17.89 -1.70 9.38
C LEU A 534 -17.00 -0.80 8.54
N LEU A 535 -17.14 0.51 8.71
CA LEU A 535 -16.30 1.54 8.11
C LEU A 535 -15.57 2.28 9.24
N ARG A 536 -14.24 2.33 9.19
CA ARG A 536 -13.40 3.06 10.15
C ARG A 536 -12.61 4.17 9.46
N ILE A 537 -12.54 5.33 10.13
CA ILE A 537 -11.67 6.44 9.78
C ILE A 537 -10.60 6.52 10.87
N TYR A 538 -9.33 6.37 10.50
CA TYR A 538 -8.16 6.43 11.37
C TYR A 538 -7.40 7.73 11.16
N PRO A 539 -7.60 8.75 12.01
CA PRO A 539 -6.89 10.02 11.89
C PRO A 539 -5.55 10.02 12.63
N TRP A 540 -4.59 10.78 12.10
CA TRP A 540 -3.36 11.18 12.79
C TRP A 540 -2.92 12.57 12.35
N TYR A 541 -1.93 13.13 13.02
CA TYR A 541 -1.39 14.44 12.68
C TYR A 541 0.09 14.38 12.36
N ASN A 542 0.50 15.07 11.30
CA ASN A 542 1.91 15.22 10.91
C ASN A 542 2.61 16.25 11.82
N GLY A 543 2.83 15.86 13.08
CA GLY A 543 3.50 16.66 14.10
C GLY A 543 2.66 16.81 15.37
N GLU A 544 3.28 17.38 16.42
CA GLU A 544 2.57 17.68 17.65
C GLU A 544 1.60 18.85 17.43
N ALA A 545 0.34 18.67 17.82
CA ALA A 545 -0.64 19.73 17.68
C ALA A 545 -1.77 19.64 18.71
N THR A 546 -2.22 20.79 19.21
CA THR A 546 -3.36 20.87 20.13
C THR A 546 -4.60 21.39 19.43
N GLY A 547 -5.74 20.75 19.70
CA GLY A 547 -7.07 21.22 19.33
C GLY A 547 -7.39 21.19 17.82
N LYS A 548 -6.55 20.56 17.01
CA LYS A 548 -6.84 20.28 15.58
C LYS A 548 -7.91 19.20 15.50
N THR A 549 -8.79 19.29 14.52
CA THR A 549 -9.89 18.33 14.38
C THR A 549 -9.97 17.77 12.98
N ILE A 550 -10.33 16.50 12.86
CA ILE A 550 -10.80 15.92 11.60
C ILE A 550 -12.28 16.28 11.45
N CYS A 551 -12.69 16.63 10.24
CA CYS A 551 -14.03 17.05 9.89
C CYS A 551 -14.68 15.97 9.03
N LEU A 552 -15.84 15.48 9.43
CA LEU A 552 -16.64 14.51 8.68
C LEU A 552 -17.97 15.13 8.26
N SER A 553 -18.44 14.81 7.05
CA SER A 553 -19.74 15.28 6.54
C SER A 553 -20.35 14.27 5.58
N ASN A 554 -21.69 14.17 5.59
CA ASN A 554 -22.49 13.49 4.56
C ASN A 554 -22.00 12.07 4.25
N LEU A 555 -21.80 11.23 5.28
CA LEU A 555 -21.48 9.83 5.07
C LEU A 555 -22.69 9.11 4.47
N TYR A 556 -22.47 8.34 3.43
CA TYR A 556 -23.45 7.55 2.71
C TYR A 556 -22.93 6.12 2.52
N ILE A 557 -23.77 5.13 2.81
CA ILE A 557 -23.54 3.73 2.47
C ILE A 557 -24.78 3.21 1.75
N GLY A 558 -24.62 2.61 0.57
CA GLY A 558 -25.73 2.10 -0.23
C GLY A 558 -25.40 0.82 -0.99
N GLY A 559 -26.46 0.21 -1.50
CA GLY A 559 -26.37 -1.00 -2.32
C GLY A 559 -27.71 -1.69 -2.45
N VAL A 560 -27.69 -3.03 -2.51
CA VAL A 560 -28.90 -3.85 -2.67
C VAL A 560 -28.94 -5.01 -1.69
N VAL A 561 -30.14 -5.50 -1.41
CA VAL A 561 -30.40 -6.66 -0.54
C VAL A 561 -31.15 -7.73 -1.32
N SER A 562 -30.70 -8.98 -1.22
CA SER A 562 -31.33 -10.14 -1.83
C SER A 562 -31.73 -11.17 -0.76
N ALA A 563 -32.74 -11.99 -1.04
CA ALA A 563 -33.15 -13.06 -0.12
C ALA A 563 -32.09 -14.18 -0.09
N THR A 564 -31.75 -14.70 1.10
CA THR A 564 -30.81 -15.83 1.20
C THR A 564 -31.36 -17.06 0.48
N GLY A 565 -30.62 -17.60 -0.49
CA GLY A 565 -30.97 -18.83 -1.20
C GLY A 565 -31.95 -18.67 -2.36
N ALA A 566 -32.15 -17.46 -2.89
CA ALA A 566 -32.86 -17.27 -4.15
C ALA A 566 -32.08 -17.96 -5.29
N VAL A 567 -32.73 -18.93 -5.94
CA VAL A 567 -32.26 -19.52 -7.21
C VAL A 567 -32.29 -18.41 -8.26
N GLU A 568 -31.19 -18.22 -9.00
CA GLU A 568 -31.17 -17.38 -10.20
C GLU A 568 -32.35 -17.77 -11.12
N THR A 569 -33.40 -16.97 -11.12
CA THR A 569 -34.46 -17.13 -12.10
C THR A 569 -34.00 -16.56 -13.44
N PRO A 570 -34.50 -17.08 -14.58
CA PRO A 570 -34.05 -16.64 -15.89
C PRO A 570 -34.24 -15.13 -16.08
N ARG A 571 -33.12 -14.48 -16.39
CA ARG A 571 -32.92 -13.10 -16.88
C ARG A 571 -34.18 -12.37 -17.35
N ARG A 572 -34.47 -11.22 -16.74
CA ARG A 572 -35.07 -10.10 -17.48
C ARG A 572 -33.92 -9.26 -18.06
N GLU A 573 -33.93 -9.03 -19.37
CA GLU A 573 -32.98 -8.11 -19.98
C GLU A 573 -33.20 -6.70 -19.40
N ASN A 574 -32.17 -6.15 -18.73
CA ASN A 574 -32.17 -4.75 -18.34
C ASN A 574 -31.99 -3.91 -19.60
N ASN A 575 -33.05 -3.20 -20.00
CA ASN A 575 -33.04 -2.37 -21.20
C ASN A 575 -32.39 -0.98 -21.00
N LEU A 576 -32.01 -0.63 -19.76
CA LEU A 576 -31.26 0.58 -19.46
C LEU A 576 -29.78 0.39 -19.82
N ARG A 577 -29.25 1.27 -20.68
CA ARG A 577 -27.82 1.27 -21.04
C ARG A 577 -27.30 2.68 -21.21
N TYR A 578 -26.08 2.91 -20.73
CA TYR A 578 -25.39 4.19 -20.89
C TYR A 578 -24.41 4.08 -22.07
N GLU A 579 -24.66 4.86 -23.12
CA GLU A 579 -23.86 4.88 -24.35
C GLU A 579 -23.39 6.31 -24.63
N GLY A 580 -22.09 6.56 -24.48
CA GLY A 580 -21.53 7.91 -24.63
C GLY A 580 -22.10 8.85 -23.57
N THR A 581 -22.85 9.88 -23.98
CA THR A 581 -23.56 10.77 -23.06
C THR A 581 -25.04 10.43 -22.90
N THR A 582 -25.55 9.45 -23.66
CA THR A 582 -26.98 9.14 -23.68
C THR A 582 -27.28 7.94 -22.82
N LEU A 583 -28.20 8.13 -21.89
CA LEU A 583 -28.85 7.05 -21.17
C LEU A 583 -30.04 6.56 -21.99
N ARG A 584 -29.96 5.34 -22.50
CA ARG A 584 -31.04 4.72 -23.26
C ARG A 584 -32.01 4.01 -22.35
N GLY A 585 -33.29 4.30 -22.53
CA GLY A 585 -34.39 3.72 -21.76
C GLY A 585 -35.44 3.12 -22.67
N GLU A 586 -36.40 2.40 -22.08
CA GLU A 586 -37.52 1.86 -22.83
C GLU A 586 -38.45 2.98 -23.33
N ALA A 587 -38.83 2.90 -24.61
CA ALA A 587 -39.66 3.92 -25.23
C ALA A 587 -41.01 4.08 -24.49
N GLY A 588 -41.32 5.30 -24.04
CA GLY A 588 -42.55 5.59 -23.31
C GLY A 588 -42.49 5.34 -21.79
N VAL A 589 -41.36 4.88 -21.25
CA VAL A 589 -41.15 4.70 -19.82
C VAL A 589 -40.40 5.89 -19.22
N ALA A 590 -40.87 6.36 -18.07
CA ALA A 590 -40.23 7.46 -17.36
C ALA A 590 -38.82 7.06 -16.91
N LEU A 591 -37.91 8.02 -16.98
CA LEU A 591 -36.52 7.85 -16.63
C LEU A 591 -36.09 9.02 -15.74
N THR A 592 -35.54 8.72 -14.58
CA THR A 592 -35.14 9.71 -13.58
C THR A 592 -33.70 9.48 -13.14
N VAL A 593 -32.89 10.53 -13.10
CA VAL A 593 -31.48 10.49 -12.71
C VAL A 593 -31.28 11.31 -11.44
N TYR A 594 -30.66 10.71 -10.45
CA TYR A 594 -30.39 11.31 -9.14
C TYR A 594 -28.88 11.53 -8.96
N ASN A 595 -28.48 12.64 -8.34
CA ASN A 595 -27.12 12.81 -7.83
C ASN A 595 -26.96 12.19 -6.43
N LEU A 596 -25.73 12.21 -5.90
CA LEU A 596 -25.41 11.68 -4.57
C LEU A 596 -26.10 12.41 -3.40
N ALA A 597 -26.59 13.63 -3.62
CA ALA A 597 -27.42 14.34 -2.64
C ALA A 597 -28.90 13.90 -2.68
N GLY A 598 -29.24 12.87 -3.47
CA GLY A 598 -30.61 12.39 -3.67
C GLY A 598 -31.48 13.35 -4.49
N ALA A 599 -30.90 14.42 -5.06
CA ALA A 599 -31.64 15.36 -5.89
C ALA A 599 -31.83 14.76 -7.28
N CYS A 600 -33.06 14.84 -7.80
CA CYS A 600 -33.32 14.59 -9.21
C CYS A 600 -32.60 15.64 -10.05
N VAL A 601 -31.60 15.21 -10.82
CA VAL A 601 -30.77 16.08 -11.66
C VAL A 601 -31.09 15.96 -13.15
N ALA A 602 -31.78 14.90 -13.57
CA ALA A 602 -32.33 14.80 -14.93
C ALA A 602 -33.58 13.92 -14.94
N TYR A 603 -34.54 14.23 -15.83
CA TYR A 603 -35.78 13.48 -15.99
C TYR A 603 -36.23 13.48 -17.46
N GLY A 604 -36.70 12.34 -17.95
CA GLY A 604 -37.21 12.18 -19.31
C GLY A 604 -38.08 10.95 -19.50
N VAL A 605 -38.41 10.64 -20.75
CA VAL A 605 -39.17 9.46 -21.15
C VAL A 605 -38.46 8.83 -22.35
N GLY A 606 -38.09 7.54 -22.25
CA GLY A 606 -37.21 6.88 -23.24
C GLY A 606 -35.75 7.27 -23.05
N ASP A 607 -35.08 7.68 -24.14
CA ASP A 607 -33.68 8.09 -24.12
C ASP A 607 -33.50 9.49 -23.50
N LEU A 608 -32.45 9.64 -22.70
CA LEU A 608 -32.11 10.87 -21.99
C LEU A 608 -30.64 11.23 -22.22
N ASP A 609 -30.36 12.40 -22.81
CA ASP A 609 -29.01 12.91 -22.95
C ASP A 609 -28.54 13.54 -21.64
N LEU A 610 -27.44 13.03 -21.11
CA LEU A 610 -26.82 13.47 -19.87
C LEU A 610 -25.62 14.38 -20.12
N HIS A 611 -25.39 14.87 -21.36
CA HIS A 611 -24.26 15.72 -21.69
C HIS A 611 -24.14 16.99 -20.81
N ALA A 612 -25.25 17.46 -20.25
CA ALA A 612 -25.26 18.65 -19.40
C ALA A 612 -24.92 18.37 -17.92
N LEU A 613 -24.87 17.11 -17.47
CA LEU A 613 -24.56 16.79 -16.08
C LEU A 613 -23.04 16.96 -15.79
N PRO A 614 -22.61 17.45 -14.63
CA PRO A 614 -21.18 17.45 -14.30
C PRO A 614 -20.57 16.03 -14.30
N GLN A 615 -19.23 15.93 -14.20
CA GLN A 615 -18.61 14.64 -13.88
C GLN A 615 -19.04 14.22 -12.47
N GLY A 616 -19.26 12.92 -12.30
CA GLY A 616 -19.73 12.40 -11.02
C GLY A 616 -20.54 11.12 -11.14
N VAL A 617 -20.98 10.65 -9.99
CA VAL A 617 -21.77 9.42 -9.86
C VAL A 617 -23.26 9.78 -9.80
N TYR A 618 -24.02 9.14 -10.68
CA TYR A 618 -25.46 9.28 -10.78
C TYR A 618 -26.16 7.94 -10.72
N VAL A 619 -27.42 7.95 -10.28
CA VAL A 619 -28.28 6.76 -10.30
C VAL A 619 -29.47 7.05 -11.19
N ALA A 620 -29.60 6.30 -12.28
CA ALA A 620 -30.76 6.33 -13.15
C ALA A 620 -31.78 5.25 -12.75
N ARG A 621 -33.06 5.59 -12.78
CA ARG A 621 -34.18 4.69 -12.55
C ARG A 621 -35.18 4.76 -13.69
N SER A 622 -35.64 3.62 -14.17
CA SER A 622 -36.74 3.51 -15.13
C SER A 622 -37.61 2.28 -14.82
N GLY A 623 -38.80 2.51 -14.29
CA GLY A 623 -39.63 1.45 -13.72
C GLY A 623 -38.93 0.77 -12.53
N GLU A 624 -38.80 -0.56 -12.58
CA GLU A 624 -38.05 -1.37 -11.61
C GLU A 624 -36.54 -1.42 -11.91
N ASN A 625 -36.10 -0.95 -13.09
CA ASN A 625 -34.70 -1.01 -13.50
C ASN A 625 -33.91 0.16 -12.91
N THR A 626 -32.71 -0.12 -12.41
CA THR A 626 -31.76 0.88 -11.92
C THR A 626 -30.42 0.73 -12.65
N LEU A 627 -29.77 1.84 -12.99
CA LEU A 627 -28.45 1.87 -13.62
C LEU A 627 -27.59 2.97 -12.98
N LYS A 628 -26.43 2.61 -12.45
CA LYS A 628 -25.42 3.56 -11.98
C LYS A 628 -24.68 4.13 -13.19
N ILE A 629 -24.52 5.44 -13.24
CA ILE A 629 -23.86 6.16 -14.32
C ILE A 629 -22.67 6.88 -13.71
N VAL A 630 -21.48 6.57 -14.18
CA VAL A 630 -20.25 7.29 -13.84
C VAL A 630 -19.89 8.11 -15.06
N ARG A 631 -19.93 9.44 -14.93
CA ARG A 631 -19.67 10.39 -16.02
C ARG A 631 -18.34 11.10 -15.85
#